data_AF-A0A941ZSI8-F1
#
_entry.id   AF-A0A941ZSI8-F1
#
_cell.length_a   1.000
_cell.length_b   1.000
_cell.length_c   1.000
_cell.angle_alpha   90.00
_cell.angle_beta   90.00
_cell.angle_gamma   90.00
#
_symmetry.space_group_name_H-M   'P 1'
#
loop_
_entity.id
_entity.type
_entity.pdbx_description
1 polymer ?
#
loop_
_entity_poly.entity_id
_entity_poly.type
_entity_poly.pdbx_seq_one_letter_code
_entity_poly.pdbx_strand_id
1 'polypeptide(L)'
;MSGSSHMDPEMFNMVLDTLTKLQKERLTLEVKLEMDKAGVFPSELIRFMLGPEVALHLIFIPAEYGGLGAGAREIAVISEKMAKMDLA
;
A
#
# COMPACT_ATOMS: atom_id res chain seq x y z
N MET A 1 9.31 15.12 -21.35
CA MET A 1 10.50 15.27 -20.51
C MET A 1 10.34 14.33 -19.33
N SER A 2 11.07 13.22 -19.30
CA SER A 2 11.05 12.26 -18.19
C SER A 2 11.94 12.79 -17.07
N GLY A 3 11.40 13.73 -16.27
CA GLY A 3 11.94 13.98 -14.94
C GLY A 3 11.74 12.70 -14.13
N SER A 4 12.79 12.20 -13.49
CA SER A 4 12.71 11.06 -12.61
C SER A 4 11.78 11.41 -11.44
N SER A 5 10.49 11.07 -11.57
CA SER A 5 9.51 11.26 -10.49
C SER A 5 9.91 10.32 -9.37
N HIS A 6 10.35 10.89 -8.26
CA HIS A 6 10.71 10.15 -7.07
C HIS A 6 9.82 10.65 -5.95
N MET A 7 9.23 9.68 -5.25
CA MET A 7 8.55 9.95 -4.01
C MET A 7 9.57 10.44 -2.99
N ASP A 8 9.16 11.36 -2.13
CA ASP A 8 9.99 11.74 -0.98
C ASP A 8 10.41 10.47 -0.19
N PRO A 9 11.71 10.27 0.10
CA PRO A 9 12.18 9.05 0.75
C PRO A 9 11.62 8.81 2.15
N GLU A 10 11.36 9.86 2.92
CA GLU A 10 10.78 9.73 4.26
C GLU A 10 9.32 9.28 4.16
N MET A 11 8.56 9.90 3.26
CA MET A 11 7.19 9.50 2.97
C MET A 11 7.12 8.06 2.44
N PHE A 12 8.03 7.67 1.55
CA PHE A 12 8.11 6.31 1.02
C PHE A 12 8.32 5.28 2.13
N ASN A 13 9.26 5.52 3.04
CA ASN A 13 9.49 4.65 4.20
C ASN A 13 8.26 4.61 5.13
N MET A 14 7.60 5.76 5.36
CA MET A 14 6.39 5.82 6.18
C MET A 14 5.25 4.97 5.60
N VAL A 15 5.08 4.94 4.28
CA VAL A 15 4.12 4.06 3.60
C VAL A 15 4.46 2.58 3.84
N LEU A 16 5.73 2.19 3.67
CA LEU A 16 6.17 0.80 3.87
C LEU A 16 6.01 0.34 5.33
N ASP A 17 6.26 1.23 6.28
CA ASP A 17 6.05 0.96 7.71
C ASP A 17 4.57 0.80 8.04
N THR A 18 3.71 1.65 7.46
CA THR A 18 2.26 1.56 7.60
C THR A 18 1.72 0.22 7.06
N LEU A 19 2.19 -0.20 5.88
CA LEU A 19 1.85 -1.52 5.32
C LEU A 19 2.30 -2.66 6.23
N THR A 20 3.50 -2.57 6.80
CA THR A 20 4.03 -3.59 7.73
C THR A 20 3.22 -3.67 9.03
N LYS A 21 2.74 -2.53 9.55
CA LYS A 21 1.86 -2.50 10.72
C LYS A 21 0.49 -3.11 10.41
N LEU A 22 -0.11 -2.73 9.28
CA LEU A 22 -1.38 -3.27 8.83
C LEU A 22 -1.34 -4.79 8.63
N GLN A 23 -0.26 -5.30 8.05
CA GLN A 23 -0.05 -6.74 7.92
C GLN A 23 -0.15 -7.43 9.29
N LYS A 24 0.58 -6.92 10.28
CA LYS A 24 0.65 -7.53 11.62
C LYS A 24 -0.67 -7.44 12.38
N GLU A 25 -1.40 -6.35 12.22
CA GLU A 25 -2.59 -6.08 13.04
C GLU A 25 -3.91 -6.53 12.41
N ARG A 26 -3.98 -6.64 11.07
CA ARG A 26 -5.25 -6.85 10.35
C ARG A 26 -5.23 -8.06 9.41
N LEU A 27 -4.04 -8.54 9.00
CA LEU A 27 -3.87 -9.70 8.12
C LEU A 27 -3.02 -10.78 8.79
N THR A 28 -3.44 -11.23 9.97
CA THR A 28 -2.82 -12.40 10.61
C THR A 28 -3.08 -13.65 9.76
N LEU A 29 -2.30 -14.71 9.98
CA LEU A 29 -2.45 -15.96 9.22
C LEU A 29 -3.87 -16.52 9.35
N GLU A 30 -4.44 -16.48 10.55
CA GLU A 30 -5.78 -16.96 10.84
C GLU A 30 -6.84 -16.21 10.02
N VAL A 31 -6.76 -14.87 10.01
CA VAL A 31 -7.67 -14.03 9.23
C VAL A 31 -7.56 -14.35 7.74
N LYS A 32 -6.34 -14.46 7.20
CA LYS A 32 -6.13 -14.81 5.78
C LYS A 32 -6.76 -16.15 5.43
N LEU A 33 -6.56 -17.17 6.25
CA LEU A 33 -7.12 -18.52 6.03
C LEU A 33 -8.65 -18.52 6.11
N GLU A 34 -9.24 -17.77 7.03
CA GLU A 34 -10.70 -17.64 7.12
C GLU A 34 -11.30 -16.95 5.89
N MET A 35 -10.66 -15.85 5.44
CA MET A 35 -11.10 -15.09 4.27
C MET A 35 -10.95 -15.90 2.97
N ASP A 36 -9.84 -16.61 2.81
CA ASP A 36 -9.61 -17.51 1.66
C ASP A 36 -10.66 -18.62 1.62
N LYS A 37 -10.90 -19.30 2.75
CA LYS A 37 -11.93 -20.33 2.87
C LYS A 37 -13.33 -19.79 2.55
N ALA A 38 -13.63 -18.55 2.94
CA ALA A 38 -14.90 -17.90 2.68
C ALA A 38 -14.99 -17.26 1.28
N GLY A 39 -13.88 -17.15 0.54
CA GLY A 39 -13.81 -16.44 -0.73
C GLY A 39 -14.09 -14.94 -0.62
N VAL A 40 -13.72 -14.31 0.50
CA VAL A 40 -14.06 -12.92 0.83
C VAL A 40 -12.88 -12.00 0.59
N PHE A 41 -13.08 -10.97 -0.24
CA PHE A 41 -12.11 -9.90 -0.44
C PHE A 41 -12.09 -8.90 0.75
N PRO A 42 -10.90 -8.48 1.25
CA PRO A 42 -10.77 -7.58 2.40
C PRO A 42 -11.12 -6.12 2.09
N SER A 43 -12.38 -5.86 1.73
CA SER A 43 -12.87 -4.54 1.31
C SER A 43 -12.67 -3.46 2.38
N GLU A 44 -12.89 -3.78 3.66
CA GLU A 44 -12.70 -2.84 4.76
C GLU A 44 -11.24 -2.42 4.93
N LEU A 45 -10.30 -3.36 4.78
CA LEU A 45 -8.87 -3.05 4.82
C LEU A 45 -8.47 -2.16 3.65
N ILE A 46 -8.98 -2.45 2.44
CA ILE A 46 -8.70 -1.62 1.28
C ILE A 46 -9.28 -0.21 1.47
N ARG A 47 -10.52 -0.08 1.94
CA ARG A 47 -11.11 1.24 2.25
C ARG A 47 -10.27 2.01 3.26
N PHE A 48 -9.75 1.35 4.29
CA PHE A 48 -8.83 1.98 5.24
C PHE A 48 -7.52 2.45 4.57
N MET A 49 -6.91 1.61 3.72
CA MET A 49 -5.69 1.97 2.99
C MET A 49 -5.88 3.14 2.02
N LEU A 50 -7.08 3.29 1.46
CA LEU A 50 -7.43 4.39 0.56
C LEU A 50 -8.01 5.60 1.33
N GLY A 51 -8.30 5.45 2.62
CA GLY A 51 -8.81 6.50 3.49
C GLY A 51 -7.75 7.55 3.83
N PRO A 52 -8.14 8.66 4.47
CA PRO A 52 -7.25 9.77 4.80
C PRO A 52 -6.10 9.38 5.75
N GLU A 53 -6.22 8.27 6.49
CA GLU A 53 -5.22 7.80 7.43
C GLU A 53 -3.96 7.24 6.74
N VAL A 54 -4.10 6.68 5.54
CA VAL A 54 -2.99 6.04 4.79
C VAL A 54 -2.82 6.67 3.41
N ALA A 55 -3.93 7.01 2.76
CA ALA A 55 -4.00 7.67 1.46
C ALA A 55 -3.15 7.00 0.36
N LEU A 56 -3.08 5.66 0.37
CA LEU A 56 -2.14 4.91 -0.49
C LEU A 56 -2.37 5.16 -1.99
N HIS A 57 -3.61 5.44 -2.39
CA HIS A 57 -3.94 5.77 -3.78
C HIS A 57 -3.19 7.00 -4.31
N LEU A 58 -2.73 7.90 -3.46
CA LEU A 58 -2.02 9.11 -3.85
C LEU A 58 -0.64 8.82 -4.45
N ILE A 59 -0.07 7.63 -4.26
CA ILE A 59 1.21 7.25 -4.90
C ILE A 59 1.15 7.30 -6.43
N PHE A 60 -0.04 7.09 -7.01
CA PHE A 60 -0.24 7.11 -8.46
C PHE A 60 -0.52 8.51 -9.02
N ILE A 61 -0.65 9.52 -8.16
CA ILE A 61 -1.00 10.88 -8.54
C ILE A 61 0.27 11.75 -8.49
N PRO A 62 0.60 12.53 -9.53
CA PRO A 62 1.71 13.47 -9.47
C PRO A 62 1.57 14.49 -8.32
N ALA A 63 2.69 14.89 -7.74
CA ALA A 63 2.71 15.81 -6.59
C ALA A 63 2.06 17.18 -6.89
N GLU A 64 2.15 17.66 -8.14
CA GLU A 64 1.52 18.91 -8.59
C GLU A 64 -0.02 18.89 -8.52
N TYR A 65 -0.63 17.71 -8.44
CA TYR A 65 -2.08 17.52 -8.26
C TYR A 65 -2.45 17.07 -6.83
N GLY A 66 -1.54 17.23 -5.87
CA GLY A 66 -1.76 16.82 -4.47
C GLY A 66 -1.53 15.33 -4.20
N GLY A 67 -0.87 14.62 -5.12
CA GLY A 67 -0.43 13.24 -4.91
C GLY A 67 0.95 13.10 -4.26
N LEU A 68 1.47 11.88 -4.25
CA LEU A 68 2.81 11.56 -3.72
C LEU A 68 3.86 11.36 -4.82
N GLY A 69 3.44 11.34 -6.09
CA GLY A 69 4.34 11.35 -7.26
C GLY A 69 5.30 10.17 -7.32
N ALA A 70 4.87 8.97 -6.94
CA ALA A 70 5.75 7.82 -6.89
C ALA A 70 6.25 7.44 -8.29
N GLY A 71 7.54 7.15 -8.38
CA GLY A 71 8.16 6.61 -9.59
C GLY A 71 7.86 5.13 -9.77
N ALA A 72 8.24 4.60 -10.94
CA ALA A 72 8.04 3.20 -11.26
C ALA A 72 8.72 2.25 -10.25
N ARG A 73 9.88 2.64 -9.71
CA ARG A 73 10.60 1.84 -8.71
C ARG A 73 9.85 1.77 -7.40
N GLU A 74 9.38 2.91 -6.90
CA GLU A 74 8.64 3.02 -5.64
C GLU A 74 7.32 2.25 -5.74
N ILE A 75 6.59 2.40 -6.85
CA ILE A 75 5.37 1.64 -7.14
C ILE A 75 5.64 0.13 -7.14
N ALA A 76 6.73 -0.32 -7.78
CA ALA A 76 7.09 -1.73 -7.82
C ALA A 76 7.35 -2.29 -6.42
N VAL A 77 8.11 -1.58 -5.59
CA VAL A 77 8.43 -2.01 -4.21
C VAL A 77 7.18 -2.03 -3.32
N ILE A 78 6.31 -1.02 -3.42
CA ILE A 78 5.05 -1.00 -2.67
C ILE A 78 4.15 -2.16 -3.10
N SER A 79 4.05 -2.42 -4.41
CA SER A 79 3.26 -3.52 -4.95
C SER A 79 3.78 -4.88 -4.49
N GLU A 80 5.09 -5.09 -4.52
CA GLU A 80 5.72 -6.32 -4.01
C GLU A 80 5.46 -6.51 -2.52
N LYS A 81 5.57 -5.44 -1.73
CA LYS A 81 5.28 -5.48 -0.30
C LYS A 81 3.83 -5.87 -0.03
N MET A 82 2.88 -5.27 -0.75
CA MET A 82 1.46 -5.62 -0.65
C MET A 82 1.20 -7.08 -1.04
N ALA A 83 1.78 -7.55 -2.14
CA ALA A 83 1.66 -8.93 -2.58
C ALA A 83 2.17 -9.91 -1.49
N LYS A 84 3.29 -9.62 -0.84
CA LYS A 84 3.81 -10.44 0.27
C LYS A 84 2.93 -10.43 1.51
N MET A 85 2.12 -9.40 1.74
CA MET A 85 1.21 -9.39 2.89
C MET A 85 0.14 -10.47 2.74
N ASP A 86 -0.34 -10.65 1.51
CA ASP A 86 -1.42 -11.58 1.17
C ASP A 86 -0.89 -12.98 0.82
N LEU A 87 0.01 -13.06 -0.16
CA LEU A 87 0.43 -14.31 -0.82
C LEU A 87 1.55 -15.08 -0.13
N ALA A 88 2.18 -14.53 0.92
CA ALA A 88 3.30 -15.17 1.63
C ALA A 88 2.89 -15.88 2.92
#